data_AF-A0A9E2HXF1-F1
#
_entry.id   AF-A0A9E2HXF1-F1
#
_cell.length_a   1.000
_cell.length_b   1.000
_cell.length_c   1.000
_cell.angle_alpha   90.00
_cell.angle_beta   90.00
_cell.angle_gamma   90.00
#
_symmetry.space_group_name_H-M   'P 1'
#
loop_
_entity.id
_entity.type
_entity.pdbx_description
1 polymer ?
#
loop_
_entity_poly.entity_id
_entity_poly.type
_entity_poly.pdbx_seq_one_letter_code
_entity_poly.pdbx_strand_id
1 'polypeptide(L)'
;MDLNSETLPNTEKTKLTVLHFAISDYRFCIDISYIKQLVDLVFLQTVPGTPIYFKGLMNFHGQEIPVIDLATYLNISNKDQYDLN
;
A
#
# COMPACT_ATOMS: atom_id res chain seq x y z
N MET A 1 23.67 -48.23 17.88
CA MET A 1 22.44 -47.61 18.44
C MET A 1 22.44 -46.21 17.87
N ASP A 2 22.03 -46.11 16.61
CA ASP A 2 22.19 -44.91 15.81
C ASP A 2 21.04 -43.98 16.14
N LEU A 3 21.34 -42.92 16.87
CA LEU A 3 20.38 -41.94 17.34
C LEU A 3 20.07 -41.00 16.17
N ASN A 4 18.90 -41.24 15.55
CA ASN A 4 18.10 -40.33 14.73
C ASN A 4 18.76 -38.98 14.37
N SER A 5 19.17 -38.86 13.11
CA SER A 5 19.30 -37.57 12.44
C SER A 5 17.91 -36.93 12.34
N GLU A 6 17.55 -36.09 13.32
CA GLU A 6 16.43 -35.15 13.16
C GLU A 6 16.78 -34.20 12.00
N THR A 7 16.29 -34.52 10.81
CA THR A 7 16.25 -33.57 9.71
C THR A 7 15.30 -32.47 10.12
N LEU A 8 15.85 -31.35 10.61
CA LEU A 8 15.12 -30.09 10.70
C LEU A 8 14.39 -29.87 9.37
N PRO A 9 13.06 -29.65 9.37
CA PRO A 9 12.33 -29.43 8.13
C PRO A 9 13.01 -28.29 7.38
N ASN A 10 13.43 -28.58 6.14
CA ASN A 10 14.05 -27.63 5.23
C ASN A 10 13.16 -26.40 5.14
N THR A 11 13.43 -25.40 5.97
CA THR A 11 12.66 -24.17 6.00
C THR A 11 13.25 -23.34 4.88
N GLU A 12 12.79 -23.60 3.66
CA GLU A 12 13.12 -22.75 2.52
C GLU A 12 12.74 -21.31 2.91
N LYS A 13 13.74 -20.49 3.18
CA LYS A 13 13.56 -19.07 3.47
C LYS A 13 12.91 -18.43 2.26
N THR A 14 11.60 -18.24 2.31
CA THR A 14 10.86 -17.57 1.26
C THR A 14 11.26 -16.10 1.26
N LYS A 15 11.81 -15.62 0.14
CA LYS A 15 12.23 -14.23 0.00
C LYS A 15 10.99 -13.34 -0.17
N LEU A 16 10.65 -12.56 0.86
CA LEU A 16 9.61 -11.55 0.77
C LEU A 16 10.16 -10.28 0.08
N THR A 17 9.47 -9.81 -0.96
CA THR A 17 9.79 -8.55 -1.65
C THR A 17 8.70 -7.54 -1.34
N VAL A 18 9.08 -6.33 -0.92
CA VAL A 18 8.12 -5.31 -0.49
C VAL A 18 8.39 -3.97 -1.17
N LEU A 19 7.33 -3.20 -1.41
CA LEU A 19 7.44 -1.75 -1.64
C LEU A 19 7.52 -1.06 -0.29
N HIS A 20 8.62 -0.35 -0.06
CA HIS A 20 8.82 0.48 1.13
C HIS A 20 8.53 1.94 0.81
N PHE A 21 7.73 2.59 1.66
CA PHE A 21 7.36 4.01 1.53
C PHE A 21 7.17 4.65 2.91
N ALA A 22 7.10 5.97 2.94
CA ALA A 22 6.87 6.73 4.17
C ALA A 22 5.55 7.50 4.09
N ILE A 23 4.90 7.67 5.25
CA ILE A 23 3.80 8.60 5.45
C ILE A 23 4.18 9.45 6.66
N SER A 24 4.45 10.73 6.45
CA SER A 24 4.99 11.60 7.51
C SER A 24 6.24 10.94 8.12
N ASP A 25 6.32 10.82 9.44
CA ASP A 25 7.46 10.22 10.16
C ASP A 25 7.44 8.68 10.22
N TYR A 26 6.45 8.01 9.62
CA TYR A 26 6.27 6.56 9.72
C TYR A 26 6.69 5.84 8.45
N ARG A 27 7.36 4.69 8.60
CA ARG A 27 7.78 3.82 7.50
C ARG A 27 6.86 2.61 7.40
N PHE A 28 6.38 2.34 6.19
CA PHE A 28 5.48 1.24 5.86
C PHE A 28 6.06 0.37 4.75
N CYS A 29 5.58 -0.86 4.69
CA CYS A 29 5.90 -1.81 3.64
C CYS A 29 4.62 -2.52 3.19
N ILE A 30 4.47 -2.74 1.89
CA ILE A 30 3.44 -3.61 1.31
C ILE A 30 4.14 -4.70 0.52
N ASP A 31 3.72 -5.95 0.67
CA ASP A 31 4.20 -7.04 -0.19
C ASP A 31 3.90 -6.70 -1.65
N ILE A 32 4.92 -6.78 -2.50
CA ILE A 32 4.81 -6.47 -3.93
C ILE A 32 3.74 -7.31 -4.64
N SER A 33 3.40 -8.48 -4.09
CA SER A 33 2.31 -9.33 -4.59
C SER A 33 0.93 -8.66 -4.60
N TYR A 34 0.72 -7.65 -3.75
CA TYR A 34 -0.52 -6.85 -3.71
C TYR A 34 -0.49 -5.62 -4.62
N ILE A 35 0.65 -5.31 -5.24
CA ILE A 35 0.83 -4.07 -6.00
C ILE A 35 0.65 -4.37 -7.48
N LYS A 36 -0.41 -3.82 -8.06
CA LYS A 36 -0.67 -3.92 -9.51
C LYS A 36 0.22 -2.98 -10.31
N GLN A 37 0.33 -1.72 -9.88
CA GLN A 37 1.10 -0.67 -10.57
C GLN A 37 1.38 0.50 -9.64
N LEU A 38 2.49 1.20 -9.88
CA LEU A 38 2.77 2.52 -9.31
C LEU A 38 2.37 3.60 -10.32
N VAL A 39 1.55 4.56 -9.90
CA VAL A 39 1.01 5.62 -10.76
C VAL A 39 1.10 6.96 -10.05
N ASP A 40 1.23 8.03 -10.82
CA ASP A 40 1.15 9.40 -10.30
C ASP A 40 -0.29 9.76 -9.94
N LEU A 41 -0.45 10.63 -8.94
CA LEU A 41 -1.76 11.15 -8.57
C LEU A 41 -2.22 12.19 -9.60
N VAL A 42 -3.36 11.93 -10.21
CA VAL A 42 -4.01 12.83 -11.18
C VAL A 42 -5.30 13.39 -10.61
N PHE A 43 -5.99 14.23 -11.39
CA PHE A 43 -7.32 14.74 -11.03
C PHE A 43 -8.29 13.63 -10.59
N LEU A 44 -8.95 13.85 -9.45
CA LEU A 44 -9.93 12.93 -8.87
C LEU A 44 -11.34 13.50 -9.00
N GLN A 45 -12.28 12.66 -9.42
CA GLN A 45 -13.69 12.98 -9.37
C GLN A 45 -14.19 12.89 -7.92
N THR A 46 -14.73 13.99 -7.40
CA THR A 46 -15.29 14.05 -6.05
C THR A 46 -16.60 13.28 -5.95
N VAL A 47 -16.79 12.54 -4.85
CA VAL A 47 -18.03 11.83 -4.54
C VAL A 47 -18.65 12.44 -3.27
N PRO A 48 -19.89 12.96 -3.32
CA PRO A 48 -20.55 13.51 -2.14
C PRO A 48 -20.84 12.46 -1.06
N GLY A 49 -20.79 12.87 0.21
CA GLY A 49 -21.19 12.02 1.34
C GLY A 49 -20.19 10.91 1.71
N THR A 50 -18.96 10.98 1.21
CA THR A 50 -17.92 10.00 1.53
C THR A 50 -17.14 10.36 2.81
N PRO A 51 -16.53 9.35 3.47
CA PRO A 51 -15.63 9.59 4.59
C PRO A 51 -14.44 10.49 4.19
N ILE A 52 -13.86 11.18 5.18
CA ILE A 52 -12.76 12.14 4.96
C ILE A 52 -11.50 11.53 4.32
N TYR A 53 -11.23 10.24 4.55
CA TYR A 53 -10.10 9.53 3.94
C TYR A 53 -10.35 9.18 2.47
N PHE A 54 -11.58 9.29 1.97
CA PHE A 54 -11.90 9.04 0.56
C PHE A 54 -11.62 10.31 -0.25
N LYS A 55 -10.66 10.23 -1.17
CA LYS A 55 -10.21 11.39 -1.96
C LYS A 55 -10.97 11.57 -3.26
N GLY A 56 -11.58 10.50 -3.78
CA GLY A 56 -12.36 10.54 -5.02
C GLY A 56 -12.23 9.26 -5.84
N LEU A 57 -12.72 9.33 -7.07
CA LEU A 57 -12.51 8.31 -8.09
C LEU A 57 -11.45 8.78 -9.08
N MET A 58 -10.53 7.90 -9.43
CA MET A 58 -9.56 8.09 -10.50
C MET A 58 -9.95 7.22 -11.69
N ASN A 59 -9.91 7.79 -12.90
CA ASN A 59 -10.00 6.98 -14.11
C ASN A 59 -8.65 6.32 -14.37
N PHE A 60 -8.60 5.00 -14.28
CA PHE A 60 -7.42 4.20 -14.53
C PHE A 60 -7.70 3.21 -15.67
N HIS A 61 -7.17 3.50 -16.86
CA HIS A 61 -7.40 2.72 -18.09
C HIS A 61 -8.90 2.46 -18.39
N GLY A 62 -9.74 3.47 -18.20
CA GLY A 62 -11.18 3.37 -18.43
C GLY A 62 -11.97 2.73 -17.28
N GLN A 63 -11.31 2.37 -16.18
CA GLN A 63 -11.95 1.89 -14.95
C GLN A 63 -11.92 2.98 -13.88
N GLU A 64 -13.07 3.27 -13.27
CA GLU A 64 -13.14 4.15 -12.11
C GLU A 64 -12.69 3.39 -10.87
N ILE A 65 -11.55 3.79 -10.31
CA ILE A 65 -10.99 3.17 -9.10
C ILE A 65 -11.02 4.17 -7.93
N PRO A 66 -11.40 3.72 -6.71
CA PRO A 66 -11.42 4.57 -5.54
C PRO A 66 -10.00 4.91 -5.10
N VAL A 67 -9.78 6.19 -4.76
CA VAL A 67 -8.54 6.67 -4.18
C VAL A 67 -8.78 7.07 -2.73
N ILE A 68 -7.98 6.49 -1.84
CA ILE A 68 -7.98 6.82 -0.41
C ILE A 68 -6.67 7.48 -0.01
N ASP A 69 -6.74 8.41 0.94
CA ASP A 69 -5.57 8.95 1.62
C ASP A 69 -5.24 8.07 2.82
N LEU A 70 -4.11 7.38 2.74
CA LEU A 70 -3.67 6.45 3.78
C LEU A 70 -3.27 7.17 5.08
N ALA A 71 -2.76 8.41 5.02
CA ALA A 71 -2.47 9.18 6.23
C ALA A 71 -3.76 9.48 6.99
N THR A 72 -4.78 9.98 6.28
CA THR A 72 -6.09 10.27 6.86
C THR A 72 -6.77 8.99 7.37
N TYR A 73 -6.67 7.89 6.62
CA TYR A 73 -7.23 6.59 7.01
C TYR A 73 -6.59 6.03 8.29
N LEU A 74 -5.27 6.17 8.44
CA LEU A 74 -4.52 5.73 9.61
C LEU A 74 -4.49 6.78 10.75
N ASN A 75 -5.19 7.90 10.58
CA ASN A 75 -5.20 9.03 11.53
C ASN A 75 -3.79 9.59 11.82
N ILE A 76 -2.93 9.62 10.80
CA ILE A 76 -1.58 10.19 10.85
C ILE A 76 -1.67 11.65 10.40
N SER A 77 -1.06 12.54 11.20
CA SER A 77 -0.92 13.94 10.81
C SER A 77 0.05 14.06 9.64
N ASN A 78 -0.49 14.35 8.46
CA ASN A 78 0.28 14.71 7.28
C ASN A 78 0.10 16.21 7.01
N LYS A 79 1.20 16.95 6.91
CA LYS A 79 1.21 18.38 6.60
C LYS A 79 1.50 18.67 5.14
N ASP A 80 1.88 17.64 4.38
CA ASP A 80 2.25 17.81 2.99
C ASP A 80 1.00 17.92 2.13
N GLN A 81 1.03 18.89 1.22
CA GLN A 81 0.02 19.02 0.18
C GLN A 81 0.32 18.00 -0.91
N TYR A 82 -0.69 17.21 -1.30
CA TYR A 82 -0.55 16.29 -2.44
C TYR A 82 -0.58 17.10 -3.74
N ASP A 83 0.57 17.19 -4.41
CA ASP A 83 0.65 17.78 -5.74
C ASP A 83 -0.03 16.84 -6.76
N LEU A 84 -0.97 17.40 -7.53
CA LEU A 84 -1.57 16.71 -8.66
C LEU A 84 -0.65 16.92 -9.87
N ASN A 85 -0.19 15.83 -10.47
CA ASN A 85 0.56 15.87 -11.73
C ASN A 85 -0.38 15.97 -12.94
#